data_AF-A0A7C4NMK0-F1
#
_entry.id   AF-A0A7C4NMK0-F1
#
_cell.length_a   1.000
_cell.length_b   1.000
_cell.length_c   1.000
_cell.angle_alpha   90.00
_cell.angle_beta   90.00
_cell.angle_gamma   90.00
#
_symmetry.space_group_name_H-M   'P 1'
#
loop_
_entity.id
_entity.type
_entity.pdbx_description
1 polymer ?
#
loop_
_entity_poly.entity_id
_entity_poly.type
_entity_poly.pdbx_seq_one_letter_code
_entity_poly.pdbx_strand_id
1 'polypeptide(L)'
;MSKKPQTETTRSKEVKIIARQVITLDDVAKDSRKLKLLYTLSEYGPISEKTVYNLIYELKNKGIDLNYEFYTIAKNLTSRDLSNDLLSLKYTGLVEVDNRKRIVVSTLGKEFLNNNIGKIPEGERNNIRTIINEIKPKLKATDLEVEAKLRKTR
;
A
#
# COMPACT_ATOMS: atom_id res chain seq x y z
N MET A 1 -55.51 -28.50 -39.02
CA MET A 1 -54.05 -28.57 -38.76
C MET A 1 -53.67 -27.37 -37.92
N SER A 2 -53.43 -27.57 -36.62
CA SER A 2 -53.27 -26.51 -35.62
C SER A 2 -51.83 -25.99 -35.56
N LYS A 3 -51.65 -24.67 -35.64
CA LYS A 3 -50.38 -23.97 -35.33
C LYS A 3 -50.17 -23.95 -33.81
N LYS A 4 -49.00 -24.39 -33.34
CA LYS A 4 -48.53 -24.17 -31.95
C LYS A 4 -47.87 -22.78 -31.85
N PRO A 5 -48.09 -22.00 -30.79
CA PRO A 5 -47.24 -20.86 -30.49
C PRO A 5 -45.99 -21.32 -29.71
N GLN A 6 -44.82 -20.84 -30.13
CA GLN A 6 -43.58 -20.91 -29.35
C GLN A 6 -43.63 -19.84 -28.26
N THR A 7 -43.53 -20.26 -27.00
CA THR A 7 -43.29 -19.36 -25.86
C THR A 7 -41.80 -19.03 -25.79
N GLU A 8 -41.45 -17.79 -26.12
CA GLU A 8 -40.14 -17.22 -25.84
C GLU A 8 -39.98 -17.05 -24.32
N THR A 9 -39.17 -17.90 -23.70
CA THR A 9 -38.70 -17.70 -22.32
C THR A 9 -37.70 -16.56 -22.28
N THR A 10 -38.14 -15.39 -21.85
CA THR A 10 -37.29 -14.25 -21.50
C THR A 10 -36.49 -14.58 -20.23
N ARG A 11 -35.20 -14.89 -20.41
CA ARG A 11 -34.23 -15.09 -19.33
C ARG A 11 -33.79 -13.71 -18.82
N SER A 12 -34.46 -13.22 -17.79
CA SER A 12 -34.06 -11.98 -17.11
C SER A 12 -32.67 -12.16 -16.48
N LYS A 13 -31.70 -11.35 -16.89
CA LYS A 13 -30.36 -11.31 -16.27
C LYS A 13 -30.50 -10.77 -14.86
N GLU A 14 -30.35 -11.62 -13.84
CA GLU A 14 -30.25 -11.17 -12.45
C GLU A 14 -28.99 -10.31 -12.30
N VAL A 15 -29.20 -9.02 -12.02
CA VAL A 15 -28.11 -8.10 -11.69
C VAL A 15 -27.64 -8.42 -10.28
N LYS A 16 -26.51 -9.14 -10.17
CA LYS A 16 -25.88 -9.42 -8.88
C LYS A 16 -25.14 -8.18 -8.40
N ILE A 17 -25.79 -7.35 -7.59
CA ILE A 17 -25.17 -6.20 -6.94
C ILE A 17 -24.23 -6.72 -5.84
N ILE A 18 -22.93 -6.64 -6.09
CA ILE A 18 -21.90 -6.96 -5.09
C ILE A 18 -21.54 -5.64 -4.40
N ALA A 19 -22.02 -5.44 -3.17
CA ALA A 19 -21.59 -4.31 -2.34
C ALA A 19 -20.10 -4.49 -2.00
N ARG A 20 -19.23 -3.66 -2.58
CA ARG A 20 -17.83 -3.55 -2.16
C ARG A 20 -17.78 -2.49 -1.07
N GLN A 21 -17.29 -2.85 0.10
CA GLN A 21 -17.01 -1.89 1.16
C GLN A 21 -15.92 -0.95 0.63
N VAL A 22 -16.25 0.34 0.49
CA VAL A 22 -15.30 1.36 0.02
C VAL A 22 -14.47 1.80 1.22
N ILE A 23 -13.15 1.72 1.10
CA ILE A 23 -12.23 2.23 2.13
C ILE A 23 -12.20 3.76 2.03
N THR A 24 -12.42 4.44 3.14
CA THR A 24 -12.46 5.90 3.24
C THR A 24 -11.21 6.48 3.91
N LEU A 25 -11.04 7.81 3.81
CA LEU A 25 -9.99 8.52 4.55
C LEU A 25 -10.15 8.39 6.07
N ASP A 26 -11.39 8.34 6.57
CA ASP A 26 -11.68 8.16 7.99
C ASP A 26 -11.28 6.76 8.48
N ASP A 27 -11.50 5.72 7.67
CA ASP A 27 -11.03 4.37 7.97
C ASP A 27 -9.50 4.33 8.12
N VAL A 28 -8.77 5.02 7.24
CA VAL A 28 -7.32 5.15 7.34
C VAL A 28 -6.90 5.94 8.58
N ALA A 29 -7.67 6.97 8.95
CA ALA A 29 -7.36 7.84 10.09
C ALA A 29 -7.57 7.16 11.45
N LYS A 30 -8.42 6.12 11.50
CA LYS A 30 -8.69 5.29 12.68
C LYS A 30 -7.74 4.09 12.80
N ASP A 31 -7.17 3.66 11.67
CA ASP A 31 -6.22 2.57 11.62
C ASP A 31 -4.79 3.06 11.89
N SER A 32 -4.29 2.80 13.10
CA SER A 32 -2.94 3.21 13.51
C SER A 32 -1.84 2.60 12.64
N ARG A 33 -2.04 1.38 12.12
CA ARG A 33 -1.05 0.69 11.29
C ARG A 33 -0.94 1.35 9.91
N LYS A 34 -2.08 1.68 9.28
CA LYS A 34 -2.09 2.40 7.98
C LYS A 34 -1.52 3.81 8.13
N LEU A 35 -1.83 4.50 9.22
CA LEU A 35 -1.28 5.84 9.48
C LEU A 35 0.24 5.81 9.68
N LYS A 36 0.76 4.84 10.45
CA LYS A 36 2.21 4.63 10.63
C LYS A 36 2.91 4.21 9.34
N LEU A 37 2.27 3.39 8.51
CA LEU A 37 2.77 3.05 7.17
C LEU A 37 2.88 4.30 6.30
N LEU A 38 1.83 5.12 6.24
CA LEU A 38 1.85 6.36 5.46
C LEU A 38 2.94 7.32 5.96
N TYR A 39 3.09 7.47 7.28
CA TYR A 39 4.17 8.25 7.88
C TYR A 39 5.55 7.72 7.48
N THR A 40 5.76 6.40 7.57
CA THR A 40 7.00 5.73 7.18
C THR A 40 7.35 5.99 5.70
N LEU A 41 6.37 5.90 4.81
CA LEU A 41 6.56 6.21 3.38
C LEU A 41 6.90 7.69 3.17
N SER A 42 6.31 8.60 3.95
CA SER A 42 6.58 10.04 3.86
C SER A 42 8.02 10.39 4.25
N GLU A 43 8.55 9.74 5.29
CA GLU A 43 9.91 9.95 5.78
C GLU A 43 10.95 9.30 4.85
N TYR A 44 10.63 8.15 4.24
CA TYR A 44 11.53 7.52 3.26
C TYR A 44 11.56 8.30 1.93
N GLY A 45 10.40 8.73 1.42
CA GLY A 45 10.26 9.34 0.09
C GLY A 45 9.94 8.31 -1.01
N PRO A 46 10.13 8.67 -2.29
CA PRO A 46 9.81 7.79 -3.42
C PRO A 46 10.52 6.43 -3.33
N ILE A 47 9.77 5.34 -3.36
CA ILE A 47 10.26 3.98 -3.07
C ILE A 47 9.56 2.93 -3.93
N SER A 48 10.27 1.91 -4.43
CA SER A 48 9.59 0.82 -5.14
C SER A 48 8.80 -0.06 -4.17
N GLU A 49 7.72 -0.69 -4.64
CA GLU A 49 6.90 -1.56 -3.78
C GLU A 49 7.73 -2.69 -3.14
N LYS A 50 8.66 -3.30 -3.88
CA LYS A 50 9.62 -4.30 -3.34
C LYS A 50 10.42 -3.74 -2.16
N THR A 51 10.94 -2.51 -2.29
CA THR A 51 11.71 -1.87 -1.23
C THR A 51 10.84 -1.48 -0.04
N VAL A 52 9.53 -1.24 -0.21
CA VAL A 52 8.61 -1.05 0.93
C VAL A 52 8.56 -2.30 1.82
N TYR A 53 8.44 -3.50 1.24
CA TYR A 53 8.49 -4.74 2.05
C TYR A 53 9.78 -4.84 2.84
N ASN A 54 10.92 -4.59 2.20
CA ASN A 54 12.22 -4.61 2.87
C ASN A 54 12.33 -3.53 3.95
N LEU A 55 11.83 -2.32 3.69
CA LEU A 55 11.82 -1.21 4.64
C LEU A 55 11.06 -1.57 5.92
N ILE A 56 9.83 -2.07 5.78
CA ILE A 56 8.99 -2.41 6.93
C ILE A 56 9.57 -3.61 7.69
N TYR A 57 10.16 -4.59 7.00
CA TYR A 57 10.82 -5.72 7.65
C TYR A 57 12.10 -5.32 8.40
N GLU A 58 12.90 -4.41 7.86
CA GLU A 58 14.08 -3.89 8.56
C GLU A 58 13.69 -3.02 9.76
N LEU A 59 12.59 -2.26 9.68
CA LEU A 59 12.01 -1.56 10.84
C LEU A 59 11.62 -2.56 11.95
N LYS A 60 10.93 -3.65 11.59
CA LYS A 60 10.57 -4.74 12.53
C LYS A 60 11.82 -5.32 13.19
N ASN A 61 12.85 -5.64 12.42
CA ASN A 61 14.12 -6.17 12.93
C ASN A 61 14.89 -5.20 13.84
N LYS A 62 14.61 -3.90 13.73
CA LYS A 62 15.18 -2.84 14.58
C LYS A 62 14.24 -2.42 15.72
N GLY A 63 13.20 -3.20 16.01
CA GLY A 63 12.32 -3.00 17.15
C GLY A 63 11.11 -2.10 16.90
N ILE A 64 10.87 -1.67 15.65
CA ILE A 64 9.65 -0.95 15.26
C ILE A 64 8.72 -1.93 14.54
N ASP A 65 7.87 -2.62 15.29
CA ASP A 65 6.87 -3.52 14.72
C ASP A 65 5.57 -2.76 14.40
N LEU A 66 5.22 -2.73 13.11
CA LEU A 66 3.95 -2.19 12.62
C LEU A 66 2.85 -3.26 12.56
N ASN A 67 3.06 -4.45 13.13
CA ASN A 67 2.14 -5.59 13.11
C ASN A 67 1.83 -6.07 11.69
N TYR A 68 2.89 -6.25 10.90
CA TYR A 68 2.83 -6.96 9.62
C TYR A 68 3.50 -8.31 9.73
N GLU A 69 2.82 -9.32 9.21
CA GLU A 69 3.36 -10.67 9.07
C GLU A 69 4.04 -10.83 7.72
N PHE A 70 5.26 -11.35 7.75
CA PHE A 70 6.12 -11.49 6.58
C PHE A 70 6.41 -12.95 6.26
N TYR A 71 6.40 -13.27 4.97
CA TYR A 71 6.67 -14.59 4.44
C TYR A 71 7.66 -14.48 3.28
N THR A 72 8.55 -15.47 3.16
CA THR A 72 9.46 -15.56 2.03
C THR A 72 8.94 -16.59 1.03
N ILE A 73 8.62 -16.14 -0.19
CA ILE A 73 8.14 -16.99 -1.28
C ILE A 73 9.10 -16.83 -2.46
N ALA A 74 9.72 -17.92 -2.91
CA ALA A 74 10.69 -17.90 -4.01
C ALA A 74 11.76 -16.79 -3.87
N LYS A 75 12.31 -16.64 -2.65
CA LYS A 75 13.29 -15.60 -2.26
C LYS A 75 12.77 -14.16 -2.26
N ASN A 76 11.47 -13.93 -2.41
CA ASN A 76 10.85 -12.62 -2.28
C ASN A 76 10.17 -12.50 -0.92
N LEU A 77 10.43 -11.38 -0.25
CA LEU A 77 9.73 -11.00 0.97
C LEU A 77 8.33 -10.50 0.61
N THR A 78 7.31 -11.05 1.27
CA THR A 78 5.90 -10.78 0.99
C THR A 78 5.12 -10.63 2.28
N SER A 79 4.00 -9.89 2.23
CA SER A 79 3.08 -9.72 3.34
C SER A 79 1.71 -9.35 2.76
N ARG A 80 0.70 -10.19 3.05
CA ARG A 80 -0.66 -9.96 2.56
C ARG A 80 -1.25 -8.66 3.12
N ASP A 81 -1.02 -8.42 4.40
CA ASP A 81 -1.58 -7.27 5.09
C ASP A 81 -0.93 -5.96 4.63
N LEU A 82 0.39 -5.96 4.44
CA LEU A 82 1.08 -4.79 3.86
C LEU A 82 0.61 -4.51 2.43
N SER A 83 0.39 -5.56 1.63
CA SER A 83 -0.17 -5.40 0.28
C SER A 83 -1.56 -4.75 0.32
N ASN A 84 -2.43 -5.22 1.21
CA ASN A 84 -3.78 -4.68 1.39
C ASN A 84 -3.77 -3.24 1.90
N ASP A 85 -2.89 -2.90 2.83
CA ASP A 85 -2.78 -1.55 3.37
C ASP A 85 -2.19 -0.59 2.34
N LEU A 86 -1.18 -1.01 1.56
CA LEU A 86 -0.69 -0.23 0.42
C LEU A 86 -1.78 0.00 -0.64
N LEU A 87 -2.58 -1.03 -0.91
CA LEU A 87 -3.72 -0.92 -1.84
C LEU A 87 -4.78 0.05 -1.30
N SER A 88 -5.05 0.00 -0.01
CA SER A 88 -5.96 0.94 0.68
C SER A 88 -5.49 2.39 0.51
N LEU A 89 -4.20 2.65 0.78
CA LEU A 89 -3.61 3.98 0.62
C LEU A 89 -3.65 4.48 -0.83
N LYS A 90 -3.48 3.58 -1.81
CA LYS A 90 -3.63 3.91 -3.25
C LYS A 90 -5.07 4.25 -3.58
N TYR A 91 -6.03 3.46 -3.10
CA TYR A 91 -7.46 3.69 -3.37
C TYR A 91 -7.99 4.99 -2.75
N THR A 92 -7.48 5.37 -1.57
CA THR A 92 -7.84 6.64 -0.95
C THR A 92 -7.06 7.84 -1.49
N GLY A 93 -6.15 7.62 -2.46
CA GLY A 93 -5.33 8.66 -3.07
C GLY A 93 -4.26 9.26 -2.14
N LEU A 94 -3.97 8.63 -1.01
CA LEU A 94 -2.94 9.09 -0.06
C LEU A 94 -1.53 8.78 -0.56
N VAL A 95 -1.40 7.74 -1.39
CA VAL A 95 -0.19 7.45 -2.13
C VAL A 95 -0.53 7.24 -3.61
N GLU A 96 0.43 7.52 -4.46
CA GLU A 96 0.35 7.34 -5.89
C GLU A 96 1.57 6.58 -6.42
N VAL A 97 1.50 6.17 -7.68
CA VAL A 97 2.61 5.49 -8.36
C VAL A 97 3.16 6.43 -9.42
N ASP A 98 4.44 6.78 -9.32
CA ASP A 98 5.09 7.67 -10.27
C ASP A 98 5.45 6.97 -11.61
N ASN A 99 5.99 7.74 -12.55
CA ASN A 99 6.43 7.25 -13.87
C ASN A 99 7.54 6.19 -13.83
N ARG A 100 8.19 6.00 -12.67
CA ARG A 100 9.21 4.99 -12.40
C ARG A 100 8.65 3.80 -11.62
N LYS A 101 7.32 3.71 -11.46
CA LYS A 101 6.62 2.69 -10.67
C LYS A 101 7.01 2.68 -9.18
N ARG A 102 7.36 3.85 -8.64
CA ARG A 102 7.63 4.05 -7.22
C ARG A 102 6.39 4.59 -6.53
N ILE A 103 6.15 4.12 -5.32
CA ILE A 103 5.15 4.65 -4.41
C ILE A 103 5.64 6.01 -3.90
N VAL A 104 4.78 7.02 -4.01
CA VAL A 104 5.04 8.38 -3.54
C VAL A 104 3.84 8.84 -2.71
N VAL A 105 4.08 9.50 -1.59
CA VAL A 105 3.01 10.14 -0.82
C VAL A 105 2.51 11.37 -1.60
N SER A 106 1.22 11.38 -1.94
CA SER A 106 0.61 12.43 -2.73
C SER A 106 0.50 13.74 -1.94
N THR A 107 0.11 14.84 -2.58
CA THR A 107 -0.23 16.09 -1.87
C THR A 107 -1.31 15.87 -0.82
N LEU A 108 -2.38 15.17 -1.18
CA LEU A 108 -3.45 14.76 -0.25
C LEU A 108 -2.89 13.92 0.90
N GLY A 109 -1.99 12.98 0.62
CA GLY A 109 -1.33 12.16 1.63
C GLY A 109 -0.56 12.96 2.67
N LYS A 110 0.16 14.00 2.21
CA LYS A 110 0.92 14.90 3.10
C LYS A 110 -0.01 15.75 3.97
N GLU A 111 -1.04 16.33 3.38
CA GLU A 111 -2.06 17.10 4.13
C GLU A 111 -2.77 16.23 5.16
N PHE A 112 -3.20 15.03 4.75
CA PHE A 112 -3.82 14.05 5.62
C PHE A 112 -2.91 13.66 6.78
N LEU A 113 -1.63 13.41 6.53
CA LEU A 113 -0.64 13.14 7.58
C LEU A 113 -0.51 14.33 8.52
N ASN A 114 -0.35 15.54 8.02
CA ASN A 114 -0.23 16.74 8.86
C ASN A 114 -1.43 16.89 9.82
N ASN A 115 -2.64 16.61 9.34
CA ASN A 115 -3.87 16.68 10.13
C ASN A 115 -4.01 15.55 11.15
N ASN A 116 -3.32 14.42 10.94
CA ASN A 116 -3.43 13.23 11.78
C ASN A 116 -2.13 12.89 12.53
N ILE A 117 -1.08 13.70 12.38
CA ILE A 117 0.27 13.36 12.84
C ILE A 117 0.30 13.15 14.36
N GLY A 118 -0.52 13.92 15.10
CA GLY A 118 -0.67 13.83 16.56
C GLY A 118 -1.19 12.49 17.07
N LYS A 119 -1.75 11.63 16.19
CA LYS A 119 -2.16 10.26 16.53
C LYS A 119 -0.97 9.28 16.59
N ILE A 120 0.19 9.66 16.05
CA ILE A 120 1.44 8.91 16.20
C ILE A 120 2.27 9.61 17.28
N PRO A 121 2.63 8.94 18.39
CA PRO A 121 3.47 9.52 19.44
C PRO A 121 4.78 10.08 18.89
N GLU A 122 5.22 11.24 19.39
CA GLU A 122 6.43 11.90 18.88
C GLU A 122 7.69 11.05 19.00
N GLY A 123 7.86 10.36 20.14
CA GLY A 123 8.98 9.43 20.33
C GLY A 123 8.99 8.31 19.29
N GLU A 124 7.82 7.79 18.93
CA GLU A 124 7.69 6.77 17.87
C GLU A 124 8.05 7.36 16.50
N ARG A 125 7.56 8.57 16.17
CA ARG A 125 7.91 9.27 14.93
C ARG A 125 9.42 9.48 14.79
N ASN A 126 10.08 9.94 15.86
CA ASN A 126 11.51 10.16 15.89
C ASN A 126 12.32 8.87 15.74
N ASN A 127 11.85 7.77 16.35
CA ASN A 127 12.48 6.45 16.20
C ASN A 127 12.37 5.95 14.76
N ILE A 128 11.18 6.05 14.14
CA ILE A 128 10.95 5.69 12.74
C ILE A 128 11.90 6.47 11.83
N ARG A 129 11.94 7.80 11.97
CA ARG A 129 12.82 8.66 11.16
C ARG A 129 14.30 8.30 11.32
N THR A 130 14.74 8.09 12.56
CA THR A 130 16.14 7.73 12.86
C THR A 130 16.53 6.42 12.18
N ILE A 131 15.71 5.38 12.35
CA ILE A 131 15.98 4.07 11.74
C ILE A 131 15.92 4.14 10.22
N ILE A 132 14.95 4.87 9.64
CA ILE A 132 14.87 5.08 8.18
C ILE A 132 16.18 5.67 7.67
N ASN A 133 16.71 6.72 8.30
CA ASN A 133 17.95 7.36 7.88
C ASN A 133 19.15 6.40 7.92
N GLU A 134 19.18 5.50 8.89
CA GLU A 134 20.22 4.47 9.02
C GLU A 134 20.13 3.41 7.90
N ILE A 135 18.94 2.89 7.59
CA ILE A 135 18.76 1.77 6.65
C ILE A 135 18.61 2.20 5.20
N LYS A 136 18.23 3.45 4.92
CA LYS A 136 18.00 3.96 3.56
C LYS A 136 19.19 3.75 2.61
N PRO A 137 20.47 3.92 3.02
CA PRO A 137 21.62 3.59 2.16
C PRO A 137 21.64 2.12 1.71
N LYS A 138 21.32 1.17 2.61
CA LYS A 138 21.23 -0.27 2.31
C LYS A 138 20.11 -0.56 1.31
N LEU A 139 18.97 0.12 1.47
CA LEU A 139 17.77 -0.13 0.67
C LEU A 139 17.86 0.46 -0.76
N LYS A 140 18.69 1.49 -0.99
CA LYS A 140 18.93 2.06 -2.33
C LYS A 140 19.33 1.01 -3.38
N ALA A 141 20.09 -0.02 -2.99
CA ALA A 141 20.48 -1.10 -3.90
C ALA A 141 19.27 -1.88 -4.44
N THR A 142 18.25 -2.09 -3.59
CA THR A 142 17.00 -2.76 -4.01
C THR A 142 16.22 -1.91 -4.99
N ASP A 143 16.12 -0.61 -4.76
CA ASP A 143 15.44 0.31 -5.68
C ASP A 143 16.15 0.36 -7.05
N LEU A 144 17.49 0.39 -7.07
CA LEU A 144 18.26 0.37 -8.31
C LEU A 144 18.05 -0.94 -9.11
N GLU A 145 17.96 -2.09 -8.43
CA GLU A 145 17.65 -3.37 -9.06
C GLU A 145 16.29 -3.33 -9.77
N VAL A 146 15.27 -2.76 -9.09
CA VAL A 146 13.91 -2.64 -9.65
C VAL A 146 13.92 -1.68 -10.85
N GLU A 147 14.56 -0.52 -10.73
CA GLU A 147 14.67 0.45 -11.84
C GLU A 147 15.39 -0.16 -13.06
N ALA A 148 16.46 -0.92 -12.85
CA ALA A 148 17.20 -1.58 -13.93
C ALA A 148 16.34 -2.61 -14.68
N LYS A 149 15.52 -3.38 -13.97
CA LYS A 149 14.57 -4.35 -14.57
C LYS A 149 13.51 -3.65 -15.41
N LEU A 150 13.01 -2.51 -14.95
CA LEU A 150 12.01 -1.73 -15.68
C LEU A 150 12.55 -1.16 -17.00
N ARG A 151 13.83 -0.76 -17.04
CA ARG A 151 14.48 -0.28 -18.27
C ARG A 151 14.63 -1.38 -19.31
N LYS A 152 14.91 -2.62 -18.91
CA LYS A 152 15.03 -3.77 -19.83
C LYS A 152 13.71 -4.19 -20.47
N THR A 153 12.58 -3.76 -19.92
CA THR A 153 11.23 -4.12 -20.38
C THR A 153 10.59 -3.01 -21.21
N ARG A 154 11.31 -1.89 -21.43
CA ARG A 154 10.94 -0.80 -22.34
C ARG A 154 11.69 -0.97 -23.64
#